data_AF-A0A2V9IZB3-F1
#
_entry.id   AF-A0A2V9IZB3-F1
#
_cell.length_a   1.000
_cell.length_b   1.000
_cell.length_c   1.000
_cell.angle_alpha   90.00
_cell.angle_beta   90.00
_cell.angle_gamma   90.00
#
_symmetry.space_group_name_H-M   'P 1'
#
loop_
_entity.id
_entity.type
_entity.pdbx_description
1 polymer ?
#
loop_
_entity_poly.entity_id
_entity_poly.type
_entity_poly.pdbx_seq_one_letter_code
_entity_poly.pdbx_strand_id
1 'polypeptide(L)'
;MVRKRGSWLSALFLGEMLTATAMGYFQNEIARAVVLALFIPLIISSGGNSGAQAASLVIRSMALEEVRLRDWWRVMQREIAAGLALGGILGSIAMLRILLWPNRQVVYGPHYLRVALTVSLSLLGVVTWGTLAGSMLPFVFRRLGFDPAVSSSPFVATLVDVTGIIIYFTVALFTLRGALL
;
A
#
# COMPACT_ATOMS: atom_id res chain seq x y z
N MET A 1 -27.70 12.41 -7.83
CA MET A 1 -26.25 12.08 -7.78
C MET A 1 -25.72 11.99 -6.35
N VAL A 2 -25.97 12.99 -5.48
CA VAL A 2 -25.49 13.01 -4.08
C VAL A 2 -25.96 11.81 -3.25
N ARG A 3 -27.23 11.39 -3.34
CA ARG A 3 -27.77 10.29 -2.52
C ARG A 3 -27.13 8.91 -2.80
N LYS A 4 -26.76 8.63 -4.06
CA LYS A 4 -26.08 7.38 -4.46
C LYS A 4 -24.56 7.42 -4.22
N ARG A 5 -23.91 8.55 -4.52
CA ARG A 5 -22.46 8.72 -4.27
C ARG A 5 -22.16 8.91 -2.79
N GLY A 6 -23.03 9.61 -2.06
CA GLY A 6 -22.89 9.92 -0.65
C GLY A 6 -22.91 8.67 0.22
N SER A 7 -23.88 7.77 0.02
CA SER A 7 -23.91 6.49 0.76
C SER A 7 -22.65 5.65 0.54
N TRP A 8 -22.15 5.57 -0.69
CA TRP A 8 -20.91 4.86 -1.01
C TRP A 8 -19.67 5.54 -0.42
N LEU A 9 -19.53 6.85 -0.60
CA LEU A 9 -18.42 7.63 -0.04
C LEU A 9 -18.42 7.58 1.50
N SER A 10 -19.59 7.60 2.14
CA SER A 10 -19.70 7.44 3.59
C SER A 10 -19.22 6.06 4.04
N ALA A 11 -19.54 4.99 3.31
CA ALA A 11 -19.05 3.65 3.62
C ALA A 11 -17.51 3.56 3.48
N LEU A 12 -16.95 4.13 2.41
CA LEU A 12 -15.49 4.21 2.23
C LEU A 12 -14.82 5.04 3.32
N PHE A 13 -15.40 6.19 3.67
CA PHE A 13 -14.89 7.06 4.72
C PHE A 13 -14.87 6.36 6.08
N LEU A 14 -15.91 5.60 6.43
CA LEU A 14 -15.93 4.80 7.65
C LEU A 14 -14.82 3.73 7.65
N GLY A 15 -14.53 3.13 6.50
CA GLY A 15 -13.38 2.24 6.34
C GLY A 15 -12.05 2.99 6.51
N GLU A 16 -11.93 4.18 5.94
CA GLU A 16 -10.74 5.02 6.01
C GLU A 16 -10.46 5.54 7.45
N MET A 17 -11.49 5.68 8.28
CA MET A 17 -11.33 5.97 9.71
C MET A 17 -10.51 4.89 10.45
N LEU A 18 -10.44 3.66 9.94
CA LEU A 18 -9.57 2.62 10.51
C LEU A 18 -8.09 2.98 10.39
N THR A 19 -7.71 3.83 9.43
CA THR A 19 -6.34 4.34 9.31
C THR A 19 -5.96 5.18 10.52
N ALA A 20 -6.90 6.00 11.04
CA ALA A 20 -6.68 6.75 12.27
C ALA A 20 -6.45 5.83 13.47
N THR A 21 -7.21 4.73 13.58
CA THR A 21 -7.01 3.71 14.61
C THR A 21 -5.65 3.03 14.49
N ALA A 22 -5.23 2.67 13.26
CA ALA A 22 -3.91 2.08 13.02
C ALA A 22 -2.77 3.05 13.38
N MET A 23 -2.90 4.33 13.04
CA MET A 23 -1.94 5.36 13.43
C MET A 23 -1.91 5.55 14.96
N GLY A 24 -3.06 5.52 15.63
CA GLY A 24 -3.14 5.59 17.10
C GLY A 24 -2.43 4.44 17.79
N TYR A 25 -2.48 3.23 17.21
CA TYR A 25 -1.75 2.07 17.72
C TYR A 25 -0.22 2.29 17.69
N PHE A 26 0.31 2.91 16.63
CA PHE A 26 1.75 3.21 16.49
C PHE A 26 2.15 4.61 16.96
N GLN A 27 1.31 5.29 17.75
CA GLN A 27 1.54 6.69 18.13
C GLN A 27 2.85 6.89 18.90
N ASN A 28 3.22 5.92 19.75
CA ASN A 28 4.47 6.00 20.53
C ASN A 28 5.70 5.89 19.64
N GLU A 29 5.65 5.00 18.65
CA GLU A 29 6.70 4.78 17.66
C GLU A 29 6.87 6.01 16.77
N ILE A 30 5.75 6.61 16.32
CA ILE A 30 5.75 7.87 15.57
C ILE A 30 6.39 8.98 16.40
N ALA A 31 6.07 9.08 17.70
CA ALA A 31 6.65 10.09 18.58
C ALA A 31 8.17 9.91 18.77
N ARG A 32 8.66 8.67 18.85
CA ARG A 32 10.10 8.37 18.95
C ARG A 32 10.84 8.64 17.63
N ALA A 33 10.19 8.37 16.50
CA ALA A 33 10.79 8.45 15.18
C ALA A 33 9.94 9.30 14.23
N VAL A 34 9.80 10.59 14.54
CA VAL A 34 8.97 11.54 13.77
C VAL A 34 9.34 11.59 12.28
N VAL A 35 10.61 11.33 11.95
CA VAL A 35 11.09 11.22 10.57
C VAL A 35 10.31 10.20 9.74
N LEU A 36 9.80 9.12 10.35
CA LEU A 36 9.02 8.09 9.66
C LEU A 36 7.69 8.64 9.15
N ALA A 37 7.12 9.63 9.83
CA ALA A 37 5.86 10.27 9.40
C ALA A 37 5.98 10.95 8.03
N LEU A 38 7.20 11.42 7.66
CA LEU A 38 7.46 12.03 6.36
C LEU A 38 7.25 11.06 5.19
N PHE A 39 7.36 9.75 5.44
CA PHE A 39 7.24 8.73 4.40
C PHE A 39 5.86 8.07 4.36
N ILE A 40 4.98 8.32 5.34
CA ILE A 40 3.63 7.74 5.38
C ILE A 40 2.87 7.98 4.06
N PRO A 41 2.75 9.22 3.53
CA PRO A 41 2.01 9.45 2.28
C PRO A 41 2.63 8.71 1.10
N LEU A 42 3.96 8.60 1.08
CA LEU A 42 4.69 7.91 0.02
C LEU A 42 4.40 6.41 0.04
N ILE A 43 4.43 5.78 1.21
CA ILE A 43 4.16 4.34 1.38
C ILE A 43 2.72 4.02 0.95
N ILE A 44 1.76 4.75 1.54
CA ILE A 44 0.33 4.54 1.29
C ILE A 44 0.01 4.75 -0.20
N SER A 45 0.45 5.88 -0.77
CA SER A 45 0.15 6.21 -2.17
C SER A 45 0.76 5.20 -3.13
N SER A 46 1.97 4.70 -2.84
CA SER A 46 2.65 3.72 -3.70
C SER A 46 1.91 2.39 -3.75
N GLY A 47 1.45 1.88 -2.60
CA GLY A 47 0.62 0.67 -2.57
C GLY A 47 -0.75 0.89 -3.24
N GLY A 48 -1.41 2.01 -2.95
CA GLY A 48 -2.74 2.34 -3.50
C GLY A 48 -2.71 2.48 -5.03
N ASN A 49 -1.72 3.20 -5.57
CA ASN A 49 -1.54 3.36 -7.01
C ASN A 49 -1.23 2.02 -7.69
N SER A 50 -0.36 1.20 -7.11
CA SER A 50 -0.04 -0.12 -7.63
C SER A 50 -1.27 -1.03 -7.64
N GLY A 51 -2.05 -1.04 -6.57
CA GLY A 51 -3.27 -1.83 -6.50
C GLY A 51 -4.38 -1.34 -7.43
N ALA A 52 -4.56 -0.02 -7.56
CA ALA A 52 -5.52 0.54 -8.52
C ALA A 52 -5.15 0.20 -9.97
N GLN A 53 -3.85 0.20 -10.28
CA GLN A 53 -3.34 -0.24 -11.57
C GLN A 53 -3.61 -1.73 -11.81
N ALA A 54 -3.28 -2.59 -10.84
CA ALA A 54 -3.52 -4.04 -10.92
C ALA A 54 -5.02 -4.35 -11.07
N ALA A 55 -5.88 -3.69 -10.30
CA ALA A 55 -7.33 -3.81 -10.42
C ALA A 55 -7.81 -3.45 -11.82
N SER A 56 -7.37 -2.32 -12.35
CA SER A 56 -7.77 -1.86 -13.69
C SER A 56 -7.36 -2.85 -14.78
N LEU A 57 -6.16 -3.42 -14.70
CA LEU A 57 -5.67 -4.43 -15.64
C LEU A 57 -6.49 -5.73 -15.56
N VAL A 58 -6.76 -6.22 -14.35
CA VAL A 58 -7.57 -7.44 -14.15
C VAL A 58 -9.00 -7.22 -14.64
N ILE A 59 -9.63 -6.11 -14.29
CA ILE A 59 -11.00 -5.78 -14.73
C ILE A 59 -11.07 -5.72 -16.25
N ARG A 60 -10.08 -5.09 -16.89
CA ARG A 60 -9.98 -5.05 -18.36
C ARG A 60 -9.85 -6.45 -18.94
N SER A 61 -8.96 -7.28 -18.40
CA SER A 61 -8.78 -8.66 -18.88
C SER A 61 -10.03 -9.53 -18.70
N MET A 62 -10.81 -9.30 -17.63
CA MET A 62 -12.11 -9.94 -17.44
C MET A 62 -13.14 -9.47 -18.46
N ALA A 63 -13.17 -8.18 -18.77
CA ALA A 63 -14.07 -7.60 -19.78
C ALA A 63 -13.76 -8.08 -21.20
N LEU A 64 -12.48 -8.36 -21.49
CA LEU A 64 -12.01 -8.95 -22.75
C LEU A 64 -12.11 -10.50 -22.77
N GLU A 65 -12.68 -11.11 -21.72
CA GLU A 65 -12.79 -12.57 -21.53
C GLU A 65 -11.46 -13.35 -21.54
N GLU A 66 -10.32 -12.65 -21.43
CA GLU A 66 -8.97 -13.21 -21.35
C GLU A 66 -8.73 -13.91 -19.99
N VAL A 67 -9.43 -13.45 -18.95
CA VAL A 67 -9.35 -13.97 -17.58
C VAL A 67 -10.74 -14.29 -17.06
N ARG A 68 -10.93 -15.50 -16.53
CA ARG A 68 -12.19 -15.94 -15.90
C ARG A 68 -11.99 -16.13 -14.40
N LEU A 69 -13.10 -16.25 -13.66
CA LEU A 69 -13.06 -16.45 -12.20
C LEU A 69 -12.22 -17.66 -11.75
N ARG A 70 -12.15 -18.72 -12.57
CA ARG A 70 -11.34 -19.92 -12.29
C ARG A 70 -9.83 -19.67 -12.36
N ASP A 71 -9.40 -18.61 -13.02
CA ASP A 71 -7.99 -18.29 -13.25
C ASP A 71 -7.37 -17.48 -12.10
N TRP A 72 -8.15 -17.17 -11.06
CA TRP A 72 -7.75 -16.33 -9.92
C TRP A 72 -6.40 -16.73 -9.31
N TRP A 73 -6.17 -18.04 -9.13
CA TRP A 73 -4.93 -18.56 -8.55
C TRP A 73 -3.71 -18.25 -9.43
N ARG A 74 -3.83 -18.47 -10.75
CA ARG A 74 -2.77 -18.16 -11.71
C ARG A 74 -2.48 -16.67 -11.77
N VAL A 75 -3.52 -15.84 -11.73
CA VAL A 75 -3.37 -14.38 -11.68
C VAL A 75 -2.68 -13.96 -10.40
N MET A 76 -3.09 -14.48 -9.24
CA MET A 76 -2.47 -14.18 -7.96
C MET A 76 -0.96 -14.45 -7.97
N GLN A 77 -0.53 -15.63 -8.43
CA GLN A 77 0.90 -15.97 -8.50
C GLN A 77 1.70 -15.01 -9.38
N ARG A 78 1.15 -14.64 -10.55
CA ARG A 78 1.78 -13.67 -11.45
C ARG A 78 1.90 -12.29 -10.80
N GLU A 79 0.86 -11.86 -10.09
CA GLU A 79 0.80 -10.55 -9.45
C GLU A 79 1.67 -10.47 -8.19
N ILE A 80 1.94 -11.58 -7.49
CA ILE A 80 2.97 -11.63 -6.43
C ILE A 80 4.34 -11.29 -7.05
N ALA A 81 4.71 -11.94 -8.15
CA ALA A 81 5.99 -11.70 -8.80
C ALA A 81 6.11 -10.27 -9.35
N ALA A 82 5.04 -9.76 -9.97
CA ALA A 82 4.99 -8.38 -10.43
C ALA A 82 5.10 -7.38 -9.27
N GLY A 83 4.37 -7.61 -8.17
CA GLY A 83 4.40 -6.80 -6.97
C GLY A 83 5.78 -6.76 -6.30
N LEU A 84 6.46 -7.90 -6.20
CA LEU A 84 7.84 -7.96 -5.68
C LEU A 84 8.82 -7.19 -6.57
N ALA A 85 8.72 -7.33 -7.89
CA ALA A 85 9.58 -6.64 -8.84
C ALA A 85 9.36 -5.12 -8.77
N LEU A 86 8.11 -4.66 -8.83
CA LEU A 86 7.74 -3.25 -8.73
C LEU A 86 8.11 -2.67 -7.37
N GLY A 87 7.84 -3.39 -6.29
CA GLY A 87 8.19 -3.01 -4.93
C GLY A 87 9.70 -2.88 -4.73
N GLY A 88 10.49 -3.80 -5.29
CA GLY A 88 11.95 -3.71 -5.30
C GLY A 88 12.46 -2.49 -6.06
N ILE A 89 11.88 -2.18 -7.23
CA ILE A 89 12.24 -0.99 -8.02
C ILE A 89 11.93 0.29 -7.23
N LEU A 90 10.70 0.44 -6.75
CA LEU A 90 10.26 1.63 -6.00
C LEU A 90 11.02 1.78 -4.67
N GLY A 91 11.25 0.68 -3.97
CA GLY A 91 12.05 0.63 -2.75
C GLY A 91 13.49 1.10 -3.00
N SER A 92 14.10 0.64 -4.09
CA SER A 92 15.46 1.05 -4.48
C SER A 92 15.52 2.54 -4.81
N ILE A 93 14.53 3.07 -5.52
CA ILE A 93 14.44 4.52 -5.83
C ILE A 93 14.33 5.33 -4.54
N ALA A 94 13.45 4.93 -3.61
CA ALA A 94 13.28 5.62 -2.34
C ALA A 94 14.57 5.57 -1.49
N MET A 95 15.22 4.40 -1.44
CA MET A 95 16.50 4.23 -0.74
C MET A 95 17.57 5.16 -1.32
N LEU A 96 17.78 5.13 -2.64
CA LEU A 96 18.74 6.00 -3.31
C LEU A 96 18.44 7.47 -3.04
N ARG A 97 17.17 7.89 -3.10
CA ARG A 97 16.77 9.26 -2.79
C ARG A 97 17.17 9.68 -1.37
N ILE A 98 16.99 8.81 -0.38
CA ILE A 98 17.36 9.10 1.02
C ILE A 98 18.89 9.18 1.17
N LEU A 99 19.62 8.27 0.53
CA LEU A 99 21.09 8.21 0.60
C LEU A 99 21.77 9.39 -0.09
N LEU A 100 21.21 9.85 -1.21
CA LEU A 100 21.75 10.95 -2.01
C LEU A 100 21.25 12.33 -1.55
N TRP A 101 20.33 12.40 -0.60
CA TRP A 101 19.77 13.67 -0.15
C TRP A 101 20.85 14.55 0.50
N PRO A 102 21.00 15.83 0.09
CA PRO A 102 21.86 16.77 0.78
C PRO A 102 21.45 16.92 2.25
N ASN A 103 22.42 17.00 3.16
CA ASN A 103 22.16 17.10 4.60
C ASN A 103 21.28 15.95 5.17
N ARG A 104 21.32 14.75 4.57
CA ARG A 104 20.56 13.56 5.03
C ARG A 104 20.67 13.26 6.53
N GLN A 105 21.82 13.52 7.15
CA GLN A 105 22.01 13.30 8.59
C GLN A 105 21.21 14.30 9.44
N VAL A 106 21.04 15.53 8.95
CA VAL A 106 20.22 16.56 9.60
C VAL A 106 18.74 16.26 9.41
N VAL A 107 18.34 15.88 8.19
CA VAL A 107 16.93 15.67 7.84
C VAL A 107 16.40 14.34 8.37
N TYR A 108 17.17 13.25 8.24
CA TYR A 108 16.74 11.90 8.60
C TYR A 108 17.38 11.36 9.89
N GLY A 109 18.24 12.15 10.53
CA GLY A 109 18.93 11.79 11.75
C GLY A 109 20.17 10.91 11.53
N PRO A 110 20.88 10.57 12.62
CA PRO A 110 22.11 9.79 12.57
C PRO A 110 21.91 8.37 12.02
N HIS A 111 20.69 7.82 12.16
CA HIS A 111 20.33 6.48 11.70
C HIS A 111 19.70 6.46 10.30
N TYR A 112 19.98 7.46 9.45
CA TYR A 112 19.39 7.60 8.11
C TYR A 112 19.53 6.33 7.23
N LEU A 113 20.60 5.55 7.40
CA LEU A 113 20.77 4.27 6.69
C LEU A 113 19.68 3.25 7.05
N ARG A 114 19.35 3.13 8.34
CA ARG A 114 18.29 2.23 8.81
C ARG A 114 16.92 2.76 8.39
N VAL A 115 16.72 4.07 8.39
CA VAL A 115 15.50 4.70 7.84
C VAL A 115 15.35 4.39 6.36
N ALA A 116 16.43 4.51 5.56
CA ALA A 116 16.40 4.18 4.14
C ALA A 116 16.05 2.71 3.89
N LEU A 117 16.63 1.79 4.67
CA LEU A 117 16.30 0.37 4.62
C LEU A 117 14.84 0.10 5.02
N THR A 118 14.36 0.76 6.08
CA THR A 118 12.97 0.67 6.56
C THR A 118 12.01 1.04 5.44
N VAL A 119 12.19 2.21 4.82
CA VAL A 119 11.33 2.72 3.75
C VAL A 119 11.38 1.79 2.54
N SER A 120 12.57 1.32 2.16
CA SER A 120 12.74 0.40 1.02
C SER A 120 12.01 -0.93 1.22
N LEU A 121 12.23 -1.61 2.35
CA LEU A 121 11.57 -2.88 2.67
C LEU A 121 10.05 -2.72 2.83
N SER A 122 9.62 -1.58 3.36
CA SER A 122 8.20 -1.29 3.50
C SER A 122 7.54 -1.05 2.15
N LEU A 123 8.19 -0.36 1.21
CA LEU A 123 7.70 -0.22 -0.16
C LEU A 123 7.60 -1.57 -0.84
N LEU A 124 8.59 -2.45 -0.67
CA LEU A 124 8.52 -3.81 -1.20
C LEU A 124 7.27 -4.54 -0.67
N GLY A 125 7.02 -4.49 0.64
CA GLY A 125 5.84 -5.12 1.24
C GLY A 125 4.51 -4.49 0.79
N VAL A 126 4.40 -3.16 0.88
CA VAL A 126 3.15 -2.43 0.62
C VAL A 126 2.78 -2.43 -0.86
N VAL A 127 3.76 -2.32 -1.78
CA VAL A 127 3.51 -2.43 -3.22
C VAL A 127 3.06 -3.85 -3.56
N THR A 128 3.76 -4.88 -3.04
CA THR A 128 3.36 -6.28 -3.27
C THR A 128 1.93 -6.53 -2.76
N TRP A 129 1.62 -6.08 -1.55
CA TRP A 129 0.28 -6.19 -0.98
C TRP A 129 -0.76 -5.42 -1.79
N GLY A 130 -0.46 -4.18 -2.18
CA GLY A 130 -1.33 -3.36 -3.02
C GLY A 130 -1.65 -4.02 -4.35
N THR A 131 -0.63 -4.52 -5.06
CA THR A 131 -0.81 -5.28 -6.32
C THR A 131 -1.69 -6.52 -6.10
N LEU A 132 -1.50 -7.26 -5.01
CA LEU A 132 -2.30 -8.44 -4.70
C LEU A 132 -3.75 -8.09 -4.36
N ALA A 133 -3.98 -7.14 -3.47
CA ALA A 133 -5.32 -6.70 -3.13
C ALA A 133 -6.05 -6.15 -4.37
N GLY A 134 -5.34 -5.35 -5.17
CA GLY A 134 -5.81 -4.79 -6.43
C GLY A 134 -6.23 -5.83 -7.44
N SER A 135 -5.40 -6.85 -7.65
CA SER A 135 -5.69 -7.91 -8.62
C SER A 135 -6.78 -8.87 -8.13
N MET A 136 -6.89 -9.12 -6.83
CA MET A 136 -7.83 -10.12 -6.27
C MET A 136 -9.23 -9.56 -6.00
N LEU A 137 -9.37 -8.29 -5.60
CA LEU A 137 -10.67 -7.68 -5.31
C LEU A 137 -11.68 -7.76 -6.47
N PRO A 138 -11.28 -7.58 -7.75
CA PRO A 138 -12.20 -7.77 -8.88
C PRO A 138 -12.83 -9.16 -8.93
N PHE A 139 -12.08 -10.22 -8.61
CA PHE A 139 -12.61 -11.60 -8.56
C PHE A 139 -13.64 -11.74 -7.45
N VAL A 140 -13.36 -11.18 -6.28
CA VAL A 140 -14.26 -11.21 -5.12
C VAL A 140 -15.57 -10.47 -5.46
N PHE A 141 -15.48 -9.25 -5.98
CA PHE A 141 -16.66 -8.47 -6.34
C PHE A 141 -17.48 -9.12 -7.44
N ARG A 142 -16.82 -9.63 -8.50
CA ARG A 142 -17.52 -10.35 -9.57
C ARG A 142 -18.23 -11.60 -9.05
N ARG A 143 -17.62 -12.33 -8.09
CA ARG A 143 -18.24 -13.51 -7.47
C ARG A 143 -19.43 -13.15 -6.58
N LEU A 144 -19.39 -11.99 -5.93
CA LEU A 144 -20.48 -11.46 -5.11
C LEU A 144 -21.58 -10.73 -5.92
N GLY A 145 -21.41 -10.60 -7.24
CA GLY A 145 -22.36 -9.92 -8.13
C GLY A 145 -22.26 -8.40 -8.15
N PHE A 146 -21.22 -7.82 -7.52
CA PHE A 146 -20.93 -6.38 -7.60
C PHE A 146 -20.17 -6.05 -8.89
N ASP A 147 -20.27 -4.80 -9.34
CA ASP A 147 -19.48 -4.27 -10.45
C ASP A 147 -18.04 -3.95 -9.98
N PRO A 148 -17.03 -4.70 -10.45
CA PRO A 148 -15.63 -4.45 -10.09
C PRO A 148 -15.12 -3.09 -10.55
N ALA A 149 -15.63 -2.54 -11.66
CA ALA A 149 -15.13 -1.30 -12.26
C ALA A 149 -15.37 -0.09 -11.36
N VAL A 150 -16.50 -0.08 -10.64
CA VAL A 150 -16.88 1.02 -9.76
C VAL A 150 -16.29 0.85 -8.35
N SER A 151 -16.13 -0.40 -7.91
CA SER A 151 -15.89 -0.70 -6.49
C SER A 151 -14.43 -0.97 -6.16
N SER A 152 -13.65 -1.55 -7.08
CA SER A 152 -12.31 -2.08 -6.77
C SER A 152 -11.30 -1.01 -6.40
N SER A 153 -11.14 0.03 -7.23
CA SER A 153 -10.10 1.05 -7.01
C SER A 153 -10.26 1.80 -5.67
N PRO A 154 -11.45 2.31 -5.29
CA PRO A 154 -11.62 2.94 -3.99
C PRO A 154 -11.42 1.99 -2.81
N PHE A 155 -11.90 0.74 -2.91
CA PHE A 155 -11.69 -0.24 -1.83
C PHE A 155 -10.23 -0.63 -1.65
N VAL A 156 -9.48 -0.74 -2.76
CA VAL A 156 -8.04 -0.97 -2.73
C VAL A 156 -7.35 0.15 -1.98
N ALA A 157 -7.66 1.41 -2.29
CA ALA A 157 -7.08 2.56 -1.61
C ALA A 157 -7.30 2.46 -0.09
N THR A 158 -8.56 2.36 0.35
CA THR A 158 -8.90 2.26 1.79
C THR A 158 -8.21 1.07 2.47
N LEU A 159 -8.18 -0.09 1.82
CA LEU A 159 -7.53 -1.28 2.37
C LEU A 159 -6.02 -1.08 2.50
N VAL A 160 -5.38 -0.48 1.49
CA VAL A 160 -3.94 -0.20 1.48
C VAL A 160 -3.57 0.93 2.43
N ASP A 161 -4.43 1.90 2.70
CA ASP A 161 -4.17 2.95 3.69
C ASP A 161 -3.95 2.32 5.07
N VAL A 162 -4.89 1.47 5.50
CA VAL A 162 -4.84 0.80 6.81
C VAL A 162 -3.69 -0.20 6.88
N THR A 163 -3.64 -1.11 5.91
CA THR A 163 -2.63 -2.18 5.91
C THR A 163 -1.23 -1.66 5.61
N GLY A 164 -1.11 -0.58 4.85
CA GLY A 164 0.14 0.09 4.53
C GLY A 164 0.81 0.68 5.77
N ILE A 165 0.03 1.33 6.65
CA ILE A 165 0.51 1.77 7.97
C ILE A 165 1.00 0.59 8.79
N ILE A 166 0.22 -0.49 8.85
CA ILE A 166 0.58 -1.69 9.63
C ILE A 166 1.88 -2.30 9.11
N ILE A 167 2.00 -2.51 7.80
CA ILE A 167 3.21 -3.06 7.18
C ILE A 167 4.41 -2.13 7.45
N TYR A 168 4.24 -0.82 7.25
CA TYR A 168 5.32 0.15 7.42
C TYR A 168 5.88 0.14 8.84
N PHE A 169 5.02 0.27 9.84
CA PHE A 169 5.48 0.33 11.23
C PHE A 169 5.91 -1.03 11.78
N THR A 170 5.40 -2.13 11.25
CA THR A 170 5.92 -3.47 11.57
C THR A 170 7.35 -3.64 11.05
N VAL A 171 7.63 -3.21 9.82
CA VAL A 171 8.99 -3.21 9.26
C VAL A 171 9.89 -2.25 10.02
N ALA A 172 9.38 -1.07 10.40
CA ALA A 172 10.12 -0.11 11.23
C ALA A 172 10.49 -0.71 12.59
N LEU A 173 9.56 -1.35 13.29
CA LEU A 173 9.83 -2.04 14.55
C LEU A 173 10.89 -3.14 14.41
N PHE A 174 10.93 -3.83 13.27
CA PHE A 174 11.94 -4.85 13.03
C PHE A 174 13.33 -4.25 12.74
N THR A 175 13.39 -3.20 11.93
CA THR A 175 14.65 -2.64 11.39
C THR A 175 15.27 -1.54 12.29
N LEU A 176 14.45 -0.85 13.09
CA LEU A 176 14.86 0.27 13.93
C LEU A 176 14.91 -0.06 15.42
N ARG A 177 14.60 -1.31 15.80
CA ARG A 177 14.67 -1.76 17.20
C ARG A 177 16.05 -1.47 17.80
N GLY A 178 16.06 -0.78 18.94
CA GLY A 178 17.30 -0.44 19.64
C GLY A 178 18.15 0.63 18.95
N ALA A 179 17.59 1.37 17.97
CA ALA A 179 18.15 2.61 17.47
C ALA A 179 17.17 3.77 17.62
N LEU A 180 16.07 3.76 16.87
CA LEU A 180 15.04 4.81 16.91
C LEU A 180 13.76 4.36 17.62
N LEU A 181 13.49 3.05 17.67
CA LEU A 181 12.30 2.45 18.28
C LEU A 181 12.68 1.49 19.41
#